data_AF-A0A2E1IV94-F1
#
_entry.id   AF-A0A2E1IV94-F1
#
_cell.length_a   1.000
_cell.length_b   1.000
_cell.length_c   1.000
_cell.angle_alpha   90.00
_cell.angle_beta   90.00
_cell.angle_gamma   90.00
#
_symmetry.space_group_name_H-M   'P 1'
#
loop_
_entity.id
_entity.type
_entity.pdbx_description
1 polymer ?
#
loop_
_entity_poly.entity_id
_entity_poly.type
_entity_poly.pdbx_seq_one_letter_code
_entity_poly.pdbx_strand_id
1 'polypeptide(L)'
;MALEKFFFILMFTVMSLLFSQNPLDNYLIGNNNLTVIGSFQNGVEKPRDLDFHPTISNQLWVLNKGEDAYANNSENITSICVPENSELTFIIYDSDGDGICCESGEGSYSVSACENIYVTGGDFENSESTSFNVSDNCDNSCPFGEVELDIIINTDNWAKETSWILSESNSEIVYARRLEPGGSTVIFHDAGLNNQTSEYRKDSYSRHFMHTASSLAFDDEGFFANTLECQDANNNSGFFSGPTLWDSDLSIYAEMNQDGPLLGSHLDMIHQSPYSMGIEYAGVGNVYWVFDGYHSSIVRYDFAMPHEIGGHDHSDGKVWRYDEVDIAREEGVPSHMILDDELGLLYIADTGNQRILKFNVNSGNYSYDLTPYGESLAEYFMMENADWEIYINQGLDKPSGIDIYNDRLVISDYASGDIIFYDISITPPVELGRIDTGVQNNIMGIKIDSNQKIWYVNYKDNNVIRIDYSLIHGDINSDGDVNVNDVVTLVNYILNFGDSESIIYDINDDDNVNVIDVVQLVHIILNN
;
A
#
# COMPACT_ATOMS: atom_id res chain seq x y z
N MET A 1 79.15 -22.76 1.17
CA MET A 1 78.96 -21.30 0.98
C MET A 1 78.36 -21.14 -0.40
N ALA A 2 77.08 -20.87 -0.64
CA ALA A 2 75.85 -20.65 0.13
C ALA A 2 74.71 -21.13 -0.84
N LEU A 3 73.64 -21.81 -0.38
CA LEU A 3 72.31 -21.21 -0.11
C LEU A 3 71.78 -20.42 -1.34
N GLU A 4 70.64 -20.68 -1.97
CA GLU A 4 69.31 -21.07 -1.47
C GLU A 4 68.44 -21.71 -2.56
N LYS A 5 67.51 -22.56 -2.12
CA LYS A 5 66.35 -23.06 -2.86
C LYS A 5 65.29 -21.95 -2.90
N PHE A 6 64.82 -21.55 -4.08
CA PHE A 6 63.55 -20.82 -4.19
C PHE A 6 62.41 -21.80 -4.41
N PHE A 7 61.67 -22.05 -3.32
CA PHE A 7 60.36 -22.68 -3.34
C PHE A 7 59.38 -21.66 -3.93
N PHE A 8 58.74 -21.98 -5.06
CA PHE A 8 57.61 -21.21 -5.57
C PHE A 8 56.38 -21.63 -4.76
N ILE A 9 56.07 -20.88 -3.70
CA ILE A 9 54.77 -20.96 -3.03
C ILE A 9 53.82 -20.10 -3.87
N LEU A 10 53.00 -20.76 -4.67
CA LEU A 10 51.85 -20.16 -5.33
C LEU A 10 50.82 -19.86 -4.23
N MET A 11 50.83 -18.62 -3.72
CA MET A 11 49.82 -18.13 -2.81
C MET A 11 48.53 -17.96 -3.63
N PHE A 12 47.66 -18.97 -3.61
CA PHE A 12 46.27 -18.82 -3.99
C PHE A 12 45.64 -17.90 -2.93
N THR A 13 45.61 -16.60 -3.19
CA THR A 13 44.63 -15.71 -2.56
C THR A 13 43.27 -16.13 -3.12
N VAL A 14 42.62 -17.07 -2.42
CA VAL A 14 41.18 -17.22 -2.49
C VAL A 14 40.64 -15.95 -1.84
N MET A 15 40.33 -14.96 -2.68
CA MET A 15 39.47 -13.87 -2.28
C MET A 15 38.10 -14.53 -2.06
N SER A 16 37.82 -14.97 -0.83
CA SER A 16 36.45 -15.23 -0.42
C SER A 16 35.75 -13.88 -0.57
N LEU A 17 35.03 -13.72 -1.67
CA LEU A 17 33.96 -12.73 -1.73
C LEU A 17 32.96 -13.19 -0.68
N LEU A 18 33.13 -12.69 0.55
CA LEU A 18 32.05 -12.66 1.53
C LEU A 18 30.98 -11.80 0.87
N PHE A 19 29.99 -12.44 0.25
CA PHE A 19 28.75 -11.75 -0.04
C PHE A 19 28.23 -11.28 1.31
N SER A 20 28.06 -9.97 1.47
CA SER A 20 27.34 -9.45 2.64
C SER A 20 25.98 -10.13 2.65
N GLN A 21 25.61 -10.75 3.76
CA GLN A 21 24.26 -11.27 3.94
C GLN A 21 23.27 -10.12 3.72
N ASN A 22 22.19 -10.37 2.97
CA ASN A 22 21.20 -9.34 2.71
C ASN A 22 20.49 -9.04 4.04
N PRO A 23 20.42 -7.77 4.48
CA PRO A 23 19.84 -7.42 5.78
C PRO A 23 18.37 -7.84 5.93
N LEU A 24 17.65 -8.01 4.82
CA LEU A 24 16.28 -8.51 4.85
C LEU A 24 16.16 -9.97 5.28
N ASP A 25 17.23 -10.76 5.17
CA ASP A 25 17.23 -12.16 5.65
C ASP A 25 17.02 -12.24 7.17
N ASN A 26 17.31 -11.16 7.91
CA ASN A 26 17.10 -11.09 9.35
C ASN A 26 15.62 -11.18 9.76
N TYR A 27 14.68 -10.81 8.89
CA TYR A 27 13.25 -10.96 9.16
C TYR A 27 12.78 -12.42 9.15
N LEU A 28 13.56 -13.34 8.57
CA LEU A 28 13.24 -14.76 8.48
C LEU A 28 13.80 -15.59 9.65
N ILE A 29 14.72 -15.00 10.43
CA ILE A 29 15.37 -15.65 11.57
C ILE A 29 15.14 -14.93 12.91
N GLY A 30 14.75 -13.65 12.87
CA GLY A 30 14.48 -12.84 14.05
C GLY A 30 13.01 -12.83 14.44
N ASN A 31 12.73 -12.28 15.62
CA ASN A 31 11.37 -12.02 16.04
C ASN A 31 10.87 -10.71 15.44
N ASN A 32 9.77 -10.81 14.70
CA ASN A 32 9.14 -9.69 14.04
C ASN A 32 8.15 -8.99 14.97
N ASN A 33 8.38 -7.71 15.22
CA ASN A 33 7.48 -6.85 15.97
C ASN A 33 6.68 -5.97 14.99
N LEU A 34 5.36 -6.15 14.99
CA LEU A 34 4.44 -5.41 14.14
C LEU A 34 3.93 -4.19 14.91
N THR A 35 4.34 -2.99 14.48
CA THR A 35 3.97 -1.72 15.09
C THR A 35 2.97 -0.99 14.23
N VAL A 36 1.83 -0.59 14.80
CA VAL A 36 0.88 0.31 14.14
C VAL A 36 1.46 1.72 14.10
N ILE A 37 1.64 2.24 12.89
CA ILE A 37 2.21 3.56 12.61
C ILE A 37 1.09 4.58 12.37
N GLY A 38 0.09 4.18 11.59
CA GLY A 38 -1.04 4.99 11.21
C GLY A 38 -2.33 4.19 11.40
N SER A 39 -3.41 4.88 11.72
CA SER A 39 -4.71 4.27 11.99
C SER A 39 -5.85 5.09 11.38
N PHE A 40 -7.08 4.60 11.50
CA PHE A 40 -8.31 5.32 11.17
C PHE A 40 -8.36 6.74 11.76
N GLN A 41 -7.82 6.94 12.96
CA GLN A 41 -7.78 8.26 13.61
C GLN A 41 -6.89 9.27 12.85
N ASN A 42 -5.89 8.79 12.12
CA ASN A 42 -5.04 9.62 11.25
C ASN A 42 -5.68 9.88 9.88
N GLY A 43 -6.83 9.27 9.62
CA GLY A 43 -7.53 9.32 8.34
C GLY A 43 -7.19 8.19 7.37
N VAL A 44 -6.45 7.16 7.82
CA VAL A 44 -6.17 5.95 7.03
C VAL A 44 -7.46 5.16 6.92
N GLU A 45 -7.97 4.93 5.71
CA GLU A 45 -9.28 4.33 5.52
C GLU A 45 -9.32 3.56 4.21
N LYS A 46 -9.53 2.23 4.30
CA LYS A 46 -9.42 1.32 3.17
C LYS A 46 -8.10 1.54 2.40
N PRO A 47 -6.93 1.59 3.10
CA PRO A 47 -5.66 1.89 2.44
C PRO A 47 -5.29 0.78 1.45
N ARG A 48 -4.78 1.18 0.30
CA ARG A 48 -4.47 0.29 -0.82
C ARG A 48 -2.97 0.19 -1.09
N ASP A 49 -2.30 1.33 -0.93
CA ASP A 49 -0.90 1.47 -1.24
C ASP A 49 -0.22 2.45 -0.30
N LEU A 50 1.10 2.40 -0.27
CA LEU A 50 1.97 3.31 0.43
C LEU A 50 3.25 3.53 -0.36
N ASP A 51 3.85 4.71 -0.24
CA ASP A 51 5.17 4.98 -0.78
C ASP A 51 5.89 6.07 0.00
N PHE A 52 7.23 6.03 -0.01
CA PHE A 52 8.04 7.05 0.62
C PHE A 52 8.33 8.18 -0.36
N HIS A 53 8.22 9.41 0.10
CA HIS A 53 8.62 10.57 -0.69
C HIS A 53 10.12 10.47 -1.06
N PRO A 54 10.50 10.65 -2.33
CA PRO A 54 11.86 10.39 -2.82
C PRO A 54 12.92 11.30 -2.20
N THR A 55 12.59 12.59 -2.01
CA THR A 55 13.54 13.61 -1.56
C THR A 55 13.35 14.10 -0.12
N ILE A 56 12.30 13.64 0.58
CA ILE A 56 11.99 14.04 1.97
C ILE A 56 12.08 12.82 2.87
N SER A 57 13.14 12.75 3.68
CA SER A 57 13.39 11.61 4.55
C SER A 57 12.24 11.33 5.52
N ASN A 58 11.89 10.05 5.67
CA ASN A 58 10.84 9.56 6.58
C ASN A 58 9.46 10.22 6.34
N GLN A 59 9.18 10.70 5.13
CA GLN A 59 7.82 11.11 4.76
C GLN A 59 7.14 9.96 4.03
N LEU A 60 6.13 9.37 4.67
CA LEU A 60 5.38 8.23 4.13
C LEU A 60 4.01 8.72 3.65
N TRP A 61 3.64 8.38 2.43
CA TRP A 61 2.31 8.62 1.88
C TRP A 61 1.53 7.33 1.82
N VAL A 62 0.26 7.39 2.19
CA VAL A 62 -0.67 6.25 2.16
C VAL A 62 -1.84 6.62 1.27
N LEU A 63 -2.15 5.78 0.29
CA LEU A 63 -3.27 5.94 -0.60
C LEU A 63 -4.50 5.24 -0.04
N ASN A 64 -5.56 6.00 0.19
CA ASN A 64 -6.87 5.45 0.52
C ASN A 64 -7.66 5.19 -0.77
N LYS A 65 -8.38 4.06 -0.83
CA LYS A 65 -9.28 3.73 -1.96
C LYS A 65 -10.26 4.87 -2.28
N GLY A 66 -10.74 5.52 -1.21
CA GLY A 66 -11.88 6.44 -1.28
C GLY A 66 -13.21 5.70 -1.27
N GLU A 67 -14.29 6.50 -1.21
CA GLU A 67 -15.65 5.99 -1.20
C GLU A 67 -16.26 5.99 -2.60
N ASP A 68 -17.19 5.07 -2.84
CA ASP A 68 -18.09 5.12 -3.98
C ASP A 68 -19.21 6.14 -3.72
N ALA A 69 -19.86 6.64 -4.77
CA ALA A 69 -21.09 7.41 -4.64
C ALA A 69 -22.19 6.59 -3.95
N TYR A 70 -22.91 7.19 -3.01
CA TYR A 70 -24.20 6.61 -2.63
C TYR A 70 -25.13 6.60 -3.84
N ALA A 71 -26.00 5.59 -3.89
CA ALA A 71 -27.08 5.57 -4.87
C ALA A 71 -28.15 6.60 -4.49
N ASN A 72 -28.74 7.26 -5.48
CA ASN A 72 -29.86 8.16 -5.25
C ASN A 72 -31.09 7.40 -4.73
N ASN A 73 -31.85 8.03 -3.85
CA ASN A 73 -33.07 7.49 -3.26
C ASN A 73 -32.87 6.09 -2.65
N SER A 74 -31.79 5.92 -1.90
CA SER A 74 -31.42 4.63 -1.30
C SER A 74 -31.27 4.72 0.21
N GLU A 75 -31.60 3.62 0.88
CA GLU A 75 -31.36 3.44 2.31
C GLU A 75 -29.97 2.83 2.50
N ASN A 76 -29.15 3.48 3.31
CA ASN A 76 -27.78 3.06 3.63
C ASN A 76 -27.67 2.91 5.15
N ILE A 77 -27.29 1.72 5.60
CA ILE A 77 -27.20 1.38 7.02
C ILE A 77 -25.74 1.10 7.36
N THR A 78 -25.22 1.79 8.37
CA THR A 78 -23.88 1.57 8.93
C THR A 78 -24.00 1.25 10.41
N SER A 79 -23.61 0.05 10.80
CA SER A 79 -23.60 -0.41 12.20
C SER A 79 -22.18 -0.36 12.75
N ILE A 80 -22.00 0.31 13.89
CA ILE A 80 -20.68 0.50 14.52
C ILE A 80 -20.76 0.28 16.02
N CYS A 81 -19.66 -0.18 16.62
CA CYS A 81 -19.56 -0.33 18.07
C CYS A 81 -18.90 0.91 18.69
N VAL A 82 -19.50 1.46 19.73
CA VAL A 82 -18.96 2.57 20.53
C VAL A 82 -18.92 2.20 22.02
N PRO A 83 -18.03 2.80 22.83
CA PRO A 83 -18.05 2.56 24.27
C PRO A 83 -19.39 2.93 24.92
N GLU A 84 -19.81 2.14 25.91
CA GLU A 84 -20.97 2.47 26.74
C GLU A 84 -20.76 3.80 27.49
N ASN A 85 -21.84 4.58 27.64
CA ASN A 85 -21.83 5.88 28.35
C ASN A 85 -20.95 6.96 27.69
N SER A 86 -20.74 6.87 26.37
CA SER A 86 -20.08 7.92 25.59
C SER A 86 -21.03 9.07 25.27
N GLU A 87 -20.52 10.29 25.38
CA GLU A 87 -21.12 11.50 24.80
C GLU A 87 -20.61 11.63 23.37
N LEU A 88 -21.53 11.53 22.41
CA LEU A 88 -21.23 11.49 20.98
C LEU A 88 -21.79 12.71 20.27
N THR A 89 -21.14 13.09 19.18
CA THR A 89 -21.64 14.08 18.22
C THR A 89 -21.75 13.44 16.86
N PHE A 90 -22.95 13.48 16.28
CA PHE A 90 -23.18 13.17 14.87
C PHE A 90 -23.25 14.47 14.08
N ILE A 91 -22.54 14.53 12.96
CA ILE A 91 -22.59 15.63 12.01
C ILE A 91 -22.81 15.06 10.62
N ILE A 92 -23.78 15.60 9.89
CA ILE A 92 -24.04 15.30 8.48
C ILE A 92 -23.79 16.55 7.65
N TYR A 93 -23.32 16.36 6.43
CA TYR A 93 -22.96 17.39 5.47
C TYR A 93 -23.59 17.12 4.12
N ASP A 94 -23.83 18.20 3.39
CA ASP A 94 -24.36 18.24 2.03
C ASP A 94 -23.63 19.37 1.28
N SER A 95 -22.88 19.02 0.24
CA SER A 95 -21.93 19.96 -0.39
C SER A 95 -22.56 21.00 -1.32
N ASP A 96 -23.70 20.70 -1.97
CA ASP A 96 -24.44 21.68 -2.80
C ASP A 96 -25.40 22.52 -1.92
N GLY A 97 -25.68 22.07 -0.70
CA GLY A 97 -26.30 22.85 0.37
C GLY A 97 -27.81 22.98 0.24
N ASP A 98 -28.44 22.13 -0.57
CA ASP A 98 -29.90 21.98 -0.63
C ASP A 98 -30.43 20.95 0.38
N GLY A 99 -29.51 20.23 1.03
CA GLY A 99 -29.82 19.23 2.05
C GLY A 99 -30.48 17.99 1.44
N ILE A 100 -30.65 16.97 2.28
CA ILE A 100 -31.24 15.72 1.80
C ILE A 100 -32.79 15.73 1.78
N CYS A 101 -33.44 16.81 2.23
CA CYS A 101 -34.90 16.96 2.23
C CYS A 101 -35.34 18.44 2.15
N CYS A 102 -36.43 18.83 1.50
CA CYS A 102 -37.40 17.99 0.76
C CYS A 102 -37.76 18.54 -0.64
N GLU A 103 -37.06 19.56 -1.14
CA GLU A 103 -37.33 20.12 -2.47
C GLU A 103 -36.67 19.27 -3.58
N SER A 104 -35.51 18.68 -3.28
CA SER A 104 -34.71 17.87 -4.19
C SER A 104 -34.84 16.36 -3.98
N GLY A 105 -35.70 15.88 -3.07
CA GLY A 105 -35.90 14.45 -2.78
C GLY A 105 -36.38 14.25 -1.35
N GLU A 106 -36.85 13.05 -1.01
CA GLU A 106 -37.37 12.73 0.34
C GLU A 106 -36.34 11.91 1.12
N GLY A 107 -35.15 12.49 1.31
CA GLY A 107 -34.09 11.90 2.12
C GLY A 107 -34.30 12.17 3.62
N SER A 108 -33.58 11.43 4.44
CA SER A 108 -33.59 11.57 5.90
C SER A 108 -32.42 10.82 6.52
N TYR A 109 -32.09 11.12 7.76
CA TYR A 109 -31.12 10.32 8.51
C TYR A 109 -31.63 10.01 9.92
N SER A 110 -31.09 8.95 10.51
CA SER A 110 -31.30 8.63 11.91
C SER A 110 -30.11 7.89 12.53
N VAL A 111 -29.89 8.12 13.82
CA VAL A 111 -28.90 7.39 14.63
C VAL A 111 -29.63 6.76 15.81
N SER A 112 -29.50 5.44 15.95
CA SER A 112 -30.21 4.66 16.97
C SER A 112 -29.36 3.56 17.58
N ALA A 113 -29.61 3.23 18.84
CA ALA A 113 -29.15 1.98 19.47
C ALA A 113 -30.27 1.43 20.35
N CYS A 114 -30.31 0.11 20.55
CA CYS A 114 -31.19 -0.51 21.54
C CYS A 114 -32.69 -0.14 21.38
N GLU A 115 -33.19 -0.04 20.14
CA GLU A 115 -34.54 0.44 19.79
C GLU A 115 -34.84 1.91 20.17
N ASN A 116 -33.85 2.66 20.66
CA ASN A 116 -33.93 4.08 20.96
C ASN A 116 -33.32 4.91 19.81
N ILE A 117 -34.08 5.87 19.30
CA ILE A 117 -33.60 6.84 18.30
C ILE A 117 -33.07 8.06 19.06
N TYR A 118 -31.79 8.37 18.87
CA TYR A 118 -31.13 9.52 19.50
C TYR A 118 -31.13 10.74 18.60
N VAL A 119 -30.93 10.53 17.30
CA VAL A 119 -30.84 11.61 16.31
C VAL A 119 -31.73 11.27 15.12
N THR A 120 -32.43 12.27 14.59
CA THR A 120 -33.13 12.18 13.30
C THR A 120 -33.23 13.56 12.67
N GLY A 121 -33.13 13.63 11.35
CA GLY A 121 -33.19 14.89 10.61
C GLY A 121 -33.23 14.67 9.10
N GLY A 122 -33.03 15.75 8.36
CA GLY A 122 -32.99 15.75 6.89
C GLY A 122 -33.17 17.14 6.26
N ASP A 123 -33.82 18.08 6.95
CA ASP A 123 -34.03 19.46 6.51
C ASP A 123 -32.93 20.36 7.08
N PHE A 124 -31.81 20.46 6.35
CA PHE A 124 -30.67 21.32 6.65
C PHE A 124 -30.09 21.88 5.34
N GLU A 125 -29.28 22.93 5.41
CA GLU A 125 -28.56 23.43 4.22
C GLU A 125 -27.27 22.60 4.04
N ASN A 126 -26.11 23.16 4.38
CA ASN A 126 -24.82 22.48 4.16
C ASN A 126 -24.46 21.46 5.25
N SER A 127 -25.00 21.60 6.46
CA SER A 127 -24.72 20.67 7.57
C SER A 127 -25.71 20.76 8.72
N GLU A 128 -25.81 19.69 9.49
CA GLU A 128 -26.50 19.62 10.78
C GLU A 128 -25.67 18.84 11.79
N SER A 129 -25.72 19.24 13.07
CA SER A 129 -24.96 18.60 14.15
C SER A 129 -25.83 18.39 15.39
N THR A 130 -25.77 17.19 15.94
CA THR A 130 -26.48 16.83 17.18
C THR A 130 -25.58 16.03 18.10
N SER A 131 -25.51 16.44 19.37
CA SER A 131 -24.85 15.68 20.43
C SER A 131 -25.86 14.89 21.25
N PHE A 132 -25.49 13.68 21.65
CA PHE A 132 -26.34 12.74 22.39
C PHE A 132 -25.50 11.81 23.27
N ASN A 133 -26.15 11.22 24.28
CA ASN A 133 -25.53 10.26 25.18
C ASN A 133 -26.11 8.87 24.97
N VAL A 134 -25.23 7.90 24.71
CA VAL A 134 -25.61 6.49 24.61
C VAL A 134 -25.47 5.88 26.01
N SER A 135 -26.59 5.53 26.65
CA SER A 135 -26.60 5.10 28.06
C SER A 135 -27.21 3.70 28.29
N ASP A 136 -27.33 2.92 27.21
CA ASP A 136 -28.08 1.67 27.23
C ASP A 136 -27.16 0.45 27.18
N ASN A 137 -27.49 -0.56 27.99
CA ASN A 137 -26.84 -1.86 28.01
C ASN A 137 -27.86 -2.87 27.46
N CYS A 138 -27.92 -3.01 26.13
CA CYS A 138 -28.80 -3.94 25.43
C CYS A 138 -28.02 -5.10 24.81
N ASP A 139 -28.73 -6.19 24.49
CA ASP A 139 -28.14 -7.29 23.71
C ASP A 139 -27.63 -6.72 22.36
N ASN A 140 -26.32 -6.81 22.13
CA ASN A 140 -25.69 -6.32 20.91
C ASN A 140 -24.58 -7.28 20.42
N SER A 141 -24.12 -7.06 19.19
CA SER A 141 -23.01 -7.80 18.56
C SER A 141 -21.63 -7.44 19.11
N CYS A 142 -21.54 -6.36 19.87
CA CYS A 142 -20.30 -5.68 20.17
C CYS A 142 -19.54 -6.34 21.33
N PRO A 143 -18.22 -6.10 21.43
CA PRO A 143 -17.43 -6.46 22.59
C PRO A 143 -18.04 -5.96 23.91
N PHE A 144 -17.70 -6.64 25.01
CA PHE A 144 -18.14 -6.25 26.34
C PHE A 144 -17.74 -4.79 26.66
N GLY A 145 -18.71 -3.98 27.08
CA GLY A 145 -18.51 -2.56 27.38
C GLY A 145 -18.75 -1.61 26.21
N GLU A 146 -19.24 -2.12 25.07
CA GLU A 146 -19.62 -1.35 23.89
C GLU A 146 -21.10 -1.52 23.53
N VAL A 147 -21.63 -0.57 22.78
CA VAL A 147 -23.00 -0.51 22.25
C VAL A 147 -22.95 -0.42 20.73
N GLU A 148 -23.78 -1.22 20.06
CA GLU A 148 -23.98 -1.13 18.62
C GLU A 148 -24.91 0.05 18.29
N LEU A 149 -24.41 0.99 17.49
CA LEU A 149 -25.15 2.10 16.91
C LEU A 149 -25.42 1.83 15.43
N ASP A 150 -26.66 1.99 15.02
CA ASP A 150 -27.07 2.04 13.63
C ASP A 150 -27.20 3.49 13.17
N ILE A 151 -26.48 3.83 12.12
CA ILE A 151 -26.58 5.08 11.37
C ILE A 151 -27.28 4.75 10.06
N ILE A 152 -28.49 5.28 9.88
CA ILE A 152 -29.31 5.06 8.68
C ILE A 152 -29.38 6.38 7.91
N ILE A 153 -28.91 6.38 6.67
CA ILE A 153 -29.00 7.50 5.72
C ILE A 153 -29.91 7.09 4.56
N ASN A 154 -31.06 7.72 4.46
CA ASN A 154 -31.91 7.71 3.28
C ASN A 154 -31.51 8.88 2.39
N THR A 155 -30.89 8.60 1.27
CA THR A 155 -30.41 9.64 0.36
C THR A 155 -31.53 10.18 -0.53
N ASP A 156 -31.32 11.38 -1.06
CA ASP A 156 -32.28 12.11 -1.89
C ASP A 156 -32.00 11.87 -3.40
N ASN A 157 -32.35 12.81 -4.29
CA ASN A 157 -32.01 12.68 -5.72
C ASN A 157 -30.54 12.96 -6.04
N TRP A 158 -29.74 13.45 -5.07
CA TRP A 158 -28.34 13.83 -5.25
C TRP A 158 -27.47 13.23 -4.14
N ALA A 159 -27.46 11.90 -4.03
CA ALA A 159 -26.76 11.22 -2.93
C ALA A 159 -25.22 11.40 -2.89
N LYS A 160 -24.61 12.00 -3.92
CA LYS A 160 -23.15 12.09 -4.08
C LYS A 160 -22.49 13.09 -3.13
N GLU A 161 -23.25 14.05 -2.65
CA GLU A 161 -22.81 15.16 -1.81
C GLU A 161 -23.01 14.88 -0.31
N THR A 162 -23.72 13.81 0.03
CA THR A 162 -23.97 13.46 1.43
C THR A 162 -22.75 12.79 2.05
N SER A 163 -22.20 13.42 3.09
CA SER A 163 -21.14 12.86 3.93
C SER A 163 -21.48 13.05 5.41
N TRP A 164 -20.84 12.28 6.31
CA TRP A 164 -21.13 12.38 7.75
C TRP A 164 -19.97 11.89 8.61
N ILE A 165 -19.98 12.30 9.87
CA ILE A 165 -19.02 11.88 10.89
C ILE A 165 -19.71 11.65 12.22
N LEU A 166 -19.30 10.58 12.90
CA LEU A 166 -19.65 10.29 14.29
C LEU A 166 -18.36 10.32 15.12
N SER A 167 -18.30 11.25 16.07
CA SER A 167 -17.14 11.45 16.93
C SER A 167 -17.54 11.48 18.40
N GLU A 168 -16.56 11.29 19.27
CA GLU A 168 -16.72 11.61 20.69
C GLU A 168 -16.81 13.12 20.90
N SER A 169 -17.75 13.59 21.72
CA SER A 169 -17.93 15.00 21.99
C SER A 169 -16.74 15.59 22.75
N ASN A 170 -16.22 16.74 22.29
CA ASN A 170 -15.07 17.44 22.87
C ASN A 170 -13.74 16.65 22.84
N SER A 171 -13.64 15.69 21.91
CA SER A 171 -12.48 14.83 21.68
C SER A 171 -12.16 14.82 20.18
N GLU A 172 -10.95 14.40 19.82
CA GLU A 172 -10.56 14.19 18.42
C GLU A 172 -10.87 12.75 17.94
N ILE A 173 -11.43 11.91 18.81
CA ILE A 173 -11.75 10.52 18.50
C ILE A 173 -12.94 10.45 17.55
N VAL A 174 -12.71 9.85 16.38
CA VAL A 174 -13.72 9.54 15.37
C VAL A 174 -14.04 8.05 15.45
N TYR A 175 -15.31 7.69 15.60
CA TYR A 175 -15.74 6.29 15.62
C TYR A 175 -16.10 5.78 14.24
N ALA A 176 -16.73 6.63 13.44
CA ALA A 176 -17.16 6.30 12.10
C ALA A 176 -17.29 7.57 11.27
N ARG A 177 -17.11 7.45 9.97
CA ARG A 177 -17.41 8.52 9.03
C ARG A 177 -17.75 7.93 7.67
N ARG A 178 -18.40 8.75 6.86
CA ARG A 178 -18.58 8.55 5.44
C ARG A 178 -18.08 9.80 4.76
N LEU A 179 -17.12 9.66 3.86
CA LEU A 179 -16.60 10.75 3.04
C LEU A 179 -17.33 10.80 1.70
N GLU A 180 -17.27 11.96 1.06
CA GLU A 180 -17.65 12.08 -0.35
C GLU A 180 -16.82 11.14 -1.25
N PRO A 181 -17.28 10.83 -2.47
CA PRO A 181 -16.59 9.89 -3.35
C PRO A 181 -15.17 10.31 -3.73
N GLY A 182 -14.34 9.34 -4.12
CA GLY A 182 -12.96 9.56 -4.55
C GLY A 182 -11.92 9.34 -3.46
N GLY A 183 -10.72 8.97 -3.90
CA GLY A 183 -9.56 8.65 -3.07
C GLY A 183 -9.00 9.85 -2.31
N SER A 184 -8.06 9.55 -1.42
CA SER A 184 -7.36 10.53 -0.60
C SER A 184 -6.01 9.99 -0.19
N THR A 185 -5.18 10.84 0.40
CA THR A 185 -3.91 10.43 0.98
C THR A 185 -3.79 10.82 2.44
N VAL A 186 -3.01 10.04 3.16
CA VAL A 186 -2.51 10.39 4.50
C VAL A 186 -1.00 10.46 4.43
N ILE A 187 -0.46 11.59 4.87
CA ILE A 187 0.96 11.89 4.84
C ILE A 187 1.47 11.83 6.27
N PHE A 188 2.39 10.91 6.55
CA PHE A 188 3.09 10.82 7.82
C PHE A 188 4.45 11.48 7.69
N HIS A 189 4.68 12.53 8.49
CA HIS A 189 5.99 13.16 8.62
C HIS A 189 6.77 12.49 9.75
N ASP A 190 8.08 12.33 9.57
CA ASP A 190 8.93 11.62 10.54
C ASP A 190 8.36 10.23 10.88
N ALA A 191 7.86 9.53 9.87
CA ALA A 191 7.17 8.25 9.98
C ALA A 191 8.01 7.24 10.78
N GLY A 192 7.39 6.66 11.81
CA GLY A 192 7.99 5.69 12.71
C GLY A 192 8.96 6.24 13.74
N LEU A 193 9.12 7.58 13.84
CA LEU A 193 9.93 8.25 14.85
C LEU A 193 9.05 8.82 15.98
N ASN A 194 9.69 9.20 17.09
CA ASN A 194 8.99 9.70 18.29
C ASN A 194 8.24 11.02 18.08
N ASN A 195 8.57 11.78 17.04
CA ASN A 195 7.96 13.07 16.69
C ASN A 195 7.05 12.98 15.46
N GLN A 196 6.61 11.77 15.09
CA GLN A 196 5.72 11.55 13.96
C GLN A 196 4.46 12.44 14.05
N THR A 197 4.08 13.04 12.93
CA THR A 197 2.78 13.70 12.75
C THR A 197 2.09 13.15 11.50
N SER A 198 0.79 13.40 11.35
CA SER A 198 0.02 13.00 10.18
C SER A 198 -0.81 14.14 9.62
N GLU A 199 -0.97 14.20 8.31
CA GLU A 199 -1.84 15.12 7.59
C GLU A 199 -2.72 14.35 6.60
N TYR A 200 -4.04 14.52 6.70
CA TYR A 200 -4.99 13.96 5.74
C TYR A 200 -5.23 14.97 4.61
N ARG A 201 -5.17 14.51 3.36
CA ARG A 201 -5.42 15.35 2.18
C ARG A 201 -6.36 14.67 1.20
N LYS A 202 -7.31 15.45 0.68
CA LYS A 202 -8.25 15.01 -0.35
C LYS A 202 -8.52 16.16 -1.30
N ASP A 203 -8.24 15.94 -2.58
CA ASP A 203 -8.57 16.89 -3.63
C ASP A 203 -10.09 16.89 -3.89
N SER A 204 -10.67 18.07 -4.04
CA SER A 204 -12.10 18.29 -4.36
C SER A 204 -12.56 17.60 -5.64
N TYR A 205 -11.65 17.32 -6.59
CA TYR A 205 -11.92 16.60 -7.83
C TYR A 205 -11.42 15.14 -7.80
N SER A 206 -11.01 14.64 -6.62
CA SER A 206 -10.57 13.25 -6.42
C SER A 206 -11.58 12.20 -6.87
N ARG A 207 -12.88 12.53 -6.92
CA ARG A 207 -13.91 11.63 -7.49
C ARG A 207 -13.68 11.24 -8.96
N HIS A 208 -12.87 12.03 -9.66
CA HIS A 208 -12.45 11.78 -11.05
C HIS A 208 -11.00 11.31 -11.08
N PHE A 209 -10.10 12.11 -10.51
CA PHE A 209 -8.66 11.91 -10.63
C PHE A 209 -8.06 10.85 -9.68
N MET A 210 -8.80 10.48 -8.62
CA MET A 210 -8.48 9.39 -7.67
C MET A 210 -9.71 8.49 -7.43
N HIS A 211 -10.60 8.35 -8.40
CA HIS A 211 -11.80 7.50 -8.30
C HIS A 211 -11.45 6.03 -8.02
N THR A 212 -11.83 5.51 -6.85
CA THR A 212 -11.48 4.14 -6.41
C THR A 212 -9.98 3.87 -6.59
N ALA A 213 -9.14 4.72 -6.00
CA ALA A 213 -7.70 4.69 -6.23
C ALA A 213 -7.11 3.32 -5.86
N SER A 214 -6.23 2.78 -6.71
CA SER A 214 -5.65 1.44 -6.51
C SER A 214 -4.21 1.48 -6.02
N SER A 215 -3.33 2.21 -6.70
CA SER A 215 -1.90 2.29 -6.39
C SER A 215 -1.34 3.68 -6.67
N LEU A 216 -0.22 4.03 -6.06
CA LEU A 216 0.57 5.22 -6.37
C LEU A 216 2.05 4.87 -6.52
N ALA A 217 2.78 5.68 -7.28
CA ALA A 217 4.23 5.61 -7.35
C ALA A 217 4.80 7.03 -7.47
N PHE A 218 5.82 7.33 -6.67
CA PHE A 218 6.62 8.55 -6.84
C PHE A 218 7.63 8.41 -7.97
N ASP A 219 7.98 9.54 -8.59
CA ASP A 219 9.22 9.68 -9.34
C ASP A 219 10.40 10.04 -8.42
N ASP A 220 11.56 10.40 -8.98
CA ASP A 220 12.74 10.79 -8.19
C ASP A 220 12.72 12.26 -7.71
N GLU A 221 11.82 13.09 -8.23
CA GLU A 221 11.80 14.54 -8.03
C GLU A 221 10.71 15.00 -7.06
N GLY A 222 9.71 14.15 -6.79
CA GLY A 222 8.56 14.44 -5.94
C GLY A 222 7.25 14.63 -6.71
N PHE A 223 7.18 14.28 -7.98
CA PHE A 223 5.90 14.01 -8.62
C PHE A 223 5.44 12.61 -8.26
N PHE A 224 4.14 12.36 -8.33
CA PHE A 224 3.62 11.01 -8.21
C PHE A 224 2.45 10.81 -9.16
N ALA A 225 2.20 9.56 -9.52
CA ALA A 225 1.02 9.18 -10.27
C ALA A 225 0.22 8.11 -9.54
N ASN A 226 -1.09 8.06 -9.78
CA ASN A 226 -1.96 7.01 -9.23
C ASN A 226 -2.82 6.36 -10.31
N THR A 227 -3.25 5.13 -10.05
CA THR A 227 -4.22 4.37 -10.87
C THR A 227 -5.62 4.44 -10.29
N LEU A 228 -6.59 4.01 -11.12
CA LEU A 228 -8.02 4.07 -10.85
C LEU A 228 -8.67 2.71 -11.12
N GLU A 229 -9.25 2.10 -10.09
CA GLU A 229 -9.97 0.82 -10.20
C GLU A 229 -11.41 1.00 -10.72
N CYS A 230 -11.62 1.90 -11.68
CA CYS A 230 -12.95 2.19 -12.22
C CYS A 230 -13.00 2.07 -13.75
N GLN A 231 -14.20 1.82 -14.28
CA GLN A 231 -14.42 1.79 -15.72
C GLN A 231 -14.29 3.19 -16.33
N ASP A 232 -14.89 4.17 -15.66
CA ASP A 232 -15.06 5.53 -16.14
C ASP A 232 -15.01 6.45 -14.92
N ALA A 233 -14.04 7.35 -14.92
CA ALA A 233 -13.76 8.27 -13.83
C ALA A 233 -14.89 9.30 -13.62
N ASN A 234 -15.85 9.40 -14.54
CA ASN A 234 -17.04 10.24 -14.39
C ASN A 234 -18.28 9.45 -13.92
N ASN A 235 -18.14 8.17 -13.56
CA ASN A 235 -19.26 7.28 -13.24
C ASN A 235 -20.28 7.16 -14.40
N ASN A 236 -19.81 7.25 -15.65
CA ASN A 236 -20.62 7.00 -16.85
C ASN A 236 -20.49 5.54 -17.31
N SER A 237 -21.14 5.21 -18.43
CA SER A 237 -21.04 3.88 -19.06
C SER A 237 -19.89 3.73 -20.07
N GLY A 238 -19.01 4.74 -20.15
CA GLY A 238 -17.86 4.77 -21.05
C GLY A 238 -16.65 3.99 -20.52
N PHE A 239 -15.47 4.30 -21.06
CA PHE A 239 -14.19 3.74 -20.65
C PHE A 239 -13.20 4.86 -20.30
N PHE A 240 -13.69 5.99 -19.80
CA PHE A 240 -12.90 7.20 -19.62
C PHE A 240 -12.16 7.17 -18.27
N SER A 241 -11.07 6.41 -18.19
CA SER A 241 -10.25 6.25 -16.98
C SER A 241 -8.81 5.86 -17.33
N GLY A 242 -7.88 6.18 -16.44
CA GLY A 242 -6.46 5.89 -16.55
C GLY A 242 -5.66 6.60 -15.45
N PRO A 243 -4.33 6.60 -15.52
CA PRO A 243 -3.49 7.17 -14.49
C PRO A 243 -3.56 8.71 -14.46
N THR A 244 -3.39 9.29 -13.28
CA THR A 244 -3.33 10.74 -13.05
C THR A 244 -1.97 11.12 -12.48
N LEU A 245 -1.38 12.22 -12.95
CA LEU A 245 -0.13 12.82 -12.46
C LEU A 245 -0.39 13.99 -11.50
N TRP A 246 0.46 14.10 -10.47
CA TRP A 246 0.39 15.10 -9.41
C TRP A 246 1.77 15.63 -9.02
N ASP A 247 1.82 16.86 -8.52
CA ASP A 247 2.96 17.38 -7.76
C ASP A 247 2.74 17.10 -6.28
N SER A 248 3.71 16.55 -5.55
CA SER A 248 3.57 16.33 -4.10
C SER A 248 3.87 17.57 -3.24
N ASP A 249 4.26 18.70 -3.84
CA ASP A 249 4.38 19.97 -3.12
C ASP A 249 3.07 20.26 -2.38
N LEU A 250 3.16 20.35 -1.06
CA LEU A 250 2.02 20.55 -0.17
C LEU A 250 1.39 21.95 -0.27
N SER A 251 1.98 22.87 -1.03
CA SER A 251 1.33 24.11 -1.44
C SER A 251 0.50 23.98 -2.73
N ILE A 252 0.61 22.83 -3.41
CA ILE A 252 -0.08 22.49 -4.66
C ILE A 252 -1.13 21.40 -4.41
N TYR A 253 -0.68 20.22 -3.96
CA TYR A 253 -1.49 19.02 -3.83
C TYR A 253 -2.68 19.20 -2.88
N ALA A 254 -3.89 18.96 -3.39
CA ALA A 254 -5.16 19.15 -2.69
C ALA A 254 -5.36 20.56 -2.07
N GLU A 255 -4.63 21.57 -2.57
CA GLU A 255 -4.68 22.95 -2.05
C GLU A 255 -5.05 23.95 -3.16
N MET A 256 -4.50 23.77 -4.37
CA MET A 256 -4.80 24.68 -5.48
C MET A 256 -6.04 24.27 -6.27
N ASN A 257 -6.80 25.27 -6.71
CA ASN A 257 -8.03 25.14 -7.51
C ASN A 257 -9.15 24.30 -6.89
N GLN A 258 -9.25 24.25 -5.56
CA GLN A 258 -10.26 23.41 -4.88
C GLN A 258 -11.70 23.91 -5.07
N ASP A 259 -11.89 25.22 -5.25
CA ASP A 259 -13.19 25.86 -5.49
C ASP A 259 -13.23 26.63 -6.83
N GLY A 260 -12.26 26.35 -7.71
CA GLY A 260 -12.01 27.11 -8.94
C GLY A 260 -12.69 26.53 -10.18
N PRO A 261 -12.63 27.25 -11.33
CA PRO A 261 -13.09 26.70 -12.62
C PRO A 261 -12.15 25.61 -13.18
N LEU A 262 -10.96 25.46 -12.57
CA LEU A 262 -9.99 24.40 -12.86
C LEU A 262 -10.27 23.20 -11.94
N LEU A 263 -9.85 22.02 -12.37
CA LEU A 263 -10.27 20.75 -11.78
C LEU A 263 -9.28 20.28 -10.71
N GLY A 264 -9.11 21.08 -9.65
CA GLY A 264 -8.25 20.73 -8.52
C GLY A 264 -6.75 20.85 -8.82
N SER A 265 -5.96 20.04 -8.13
CA SER A 265 -4.49 20.16 -8.09
C SER A 265 -3.72 19.20 -9.01
N HIS A 266 -4.42 18.36 -9.77
CA HIS A 266 -3.78 17.43 -10.70
C HIS A 266 -2.98 18.16 -11.79
N LEU A 267 -1.99 17.47 -12.35
CA LEU A 267 -1.12 17.99 -13.40
C LEU A 267 -1.41 17.43 -14.80
N ASP A 268 -1.90 16.19 -14.85
CA ASP A 268 -2.24 15.50 -16.09
C ASP A 268 -3.09 14.25 -15.80
N MET A 269 -3.86 13.78 -16.78
CA MET A 269 -4.58 12.51 -16.74
C MET A 269 -4.83 12.00 -18.16
N ILE A 270 -4.48 10.74 -18.43
CA ILE A 270 -4.68 10.11 -19.74
C ILE A 270 -5.61 8.91 -19.61
N HIS A 271 -6.65 8.85 -20.44
CA HIS A 271 -7.81 7.98 -20.27
C HIS A 271 -7.78 6.72 -21.13
N GLN A 272 -6.70 5.94 -21.04
CA GLN A 272 -6.53 4.72 -21.87
C GLN A 272 -6.47 3.40 -21.08
N SER A 273 -6.63 3.39 -19.75
CA SER A 273 -6.54 2.18 -18.93
C SER A 273 -7.59 2.12 -17.82
N PRO A 274 -8.86 1.79 -18.17
CA PRO A 274 -9.90 1.49 -17.19
C PRO A 274 -9.54 0.29 -16.32
N TYR A 275 -10.03 0.30 -15.07
CA TYR A 275 -9.71 -0.71 -14.06
C TYR A 275 -8.19 -0.90 -13.91
N SER A 276 -7.44 0.19 -13.90
CA SER A 276 -5.99 0.13 -13.72
C SER A 276 -5.65 -0.23 -12.28
N MET A 277 -4.65 -1.10 -12.12
CA MET A 277 -4.31 -1.71 -10.82
C MET A 277 -3.00 -1.15 -10.28
N GLY A 278 -1.85 -1.72 -10.63
CA GLY A 278 -0.53 -1.20 -10.26
C GLY A 278 -0.02 -0.10 -11.17
N ILE A 279 0.90 0.70 -10.63
CA ILE A 279 1.68 1.71 -11.33
C ILE A 279 3.10 1.69 -10.79
N GLU A 280 4.07 1.99 -11.65
CA GLU A 280 5.46 2.11 -11.26
C GLU A 280 6.18 3.14 -12.11
N TYR A 281 7.05 3.94 -11.49
CA TYR A 281 7.84 4.94 -12.19
C TYR A 281 8.80 4.29 -13.20
N ALA A 282 8.89 4.83 -14.41
CA ALA A 282 9.71 4.24 -15.48
C ALA A 282 11.19 4.67 -15.42
N GLY A 283 11.62 5.37 -14.37
CA GLY A 283 12.99 5.84 -14.19
C GLY A 283 13.36 7.08 -15.02
N VAL A 284 12.39 7.74 -15.66
CA VAL A 284 12.64 8.96 -16.45
C VAL A 284 11.42 9.86 -16.59
N GLY A 285 11.57 11.16 -16.28
CA GLY A 285 10.58 12.20 -16.57
C GLY A 285 9.20 11.90 -15.98
N ASN A 286 8.12 12.26 -16.70
CA ASN A 286 6.75 11.93 -16.28
C ASN A 286 6.29 10.62 -16.93
N VAL A 287 7.08 9.56 -16.80
CA VAL A 287 6.83 8.29 -17.48
C VAL A 287 6.59 7.17 -16.47
N TYR A 288 5.51 6.42 -16.65
CA TYR A 288 5.06 5.38 -15.73
C TYR A 288 4.64 4.11 -16.49
N TRP A 289 4.89 2.96 -15.88
CA TRP A 289 4.30 1.68 -16.25
C TRP A 289 2.98 1.49 -15.51
N VAL A 290 1.97 0.96 -16.18
CA VAL A 290 0.62 0.78 -15.65
C VAL A 290 0.09 -0.60 -15.98
N PHE A 291 -0.52 -1.24 -14.99
CA PHE A 291 -1.32 -2.46 -15.16
C PHE A 291 -2.72 -2.07 -15.63
N ASP A 292 -3.06 -2.38 -16.89
CA ASP A 292 -4.39 -2.13 -17.46
C ASP A 292 -5.29 -3.36 -17.29
N GLY A 293 -6.22 -3.27 -16.34
CA GLY A 293 -7.10 -4.38 -16.02
C GLY A 293 -8.29 -4.57 -16.96
N TYR A 294 -8.64 -3.58 -17.79
CA TYR A 294 -9.70 -3.72 -18.79
C TYR A 294 -9.20 -4.45 -20.04
N HIS A 295 -8.06 -4.01 -20.56
CA HIS A 295 -7.46 -4.60 -21.75
C HIS A 295 -6.60 -5.82 -21.43
N SER A 296 -6.30 -6.07 -20.14
CA SER A 296 -5.39 -7.14 -19.70
C SER A 296 -4.00 -6.97 -20.33
N SER A 297 -3.39 -5.80 -20.13
CA SER A 297 -2.12 -5.41 -20.74
C SER A 297 -1.25 -4.60 -19.80
N ILE A 298 0.07 -4.69 -20.00
CA ILE A 298 1.02 -3.72 -19.46
C ILE A 298 1.14 -2.53 -20.41
N VAL A 299 1.14 -1.33 -19.86
CA VAL A 299 1.08 -0.09 -20.65
C VAL A 299 2.10 0.90 -20.13
N ARG A 300 2.84 1.55 -21.03
CA ARG A 300 3.76 2.63 -20.70
C ARG A 300 3.12 3.96 -21.07
N TYR A 301 3.05 4.86 -20.10
CA TYR A 301 2.52 6.21 -20.22
C TYR A 301 3.67 7.21 -20.15
N ASP A 302 3.72 8.14 -21.10
CA ASP A 302 4.54 9.35 -21.04
C ASP A 302 3.57 10.55 -21.06
N PHE A 303 3.42 11.21 -19.91
CA PHE A 303 2.58 12.40 -19.76
C PHE A 303 3.19 13.64 -20.45
N ALA A 304 4.39 13.51 -21.05
CA ALA A 304 5.07 14.61 -21.73
C ALA A 304 5.22 15.85 -20.83
N MET A 305 4.79 17.02 -21.32
CA MET A 305 4.83 18.25 -20.55
C MET A 305 3.47 18.45 -19.87
N PRO A 306 3.39 18.35 -18.52
CA PRO A 306 2.12 18.50 -17.84
C PRO A 306 1.51 19.88 -18.10
N HIS A 307 0.18 19.94 -18.08
CA HIS A 307 -0.54 21.19 -18.29
C HIS A 307 -0.47 22.09 -17.04
N GLU A 308 -1.12 23.27 -17.11
CA GLU A 308 -1.30 24.11 -15.92
C GLU A 308 -2.04 23.35 -14.83
N ILE A 309 -1.74 23.59 -13.55
CA ILE A 309 -2.34 22.86 -12.44
C ILE A 309 -3.87 22.98 -12.50
N GLY A 310 -4.57 21.83 -12.49
CA GLY A 310 -6.03 21.74 -12.66
C GLY A 310 -6.54 21.92 -14.09
N GLY A 311 -5.64 21.95 -15.08
CA GLY A 311 -5.93 22.04 -16.51
C GLY A 311 -6.59 20.78 -17.08
N HIS A 312 -6.55 20.64 -18.41
CA HIS A 312 -7.23 19.53 -19.11
C HIS A 312 -6.62 19.18 -20.47
N ASP A 313 -5.53 19.83 -20.89
CA ASP A 313 -4.91 19.54 -22.19
C ASP A 313 -3.81 18.50 -21.99
N HIS A 314 -4.06 17.29 -22.45
CA HIS A 314 -3.16 16.14 -22.39
C HIS A 314 -2.92 15.58 -23.82
N SER A 315 -3.05 16.44 -24.84
CA SER A 315 -3.02 16.02 -26.24
C SER A 315 -1.63 15.63 -26.78
N ASP A 316 -0.57 15.96 -26.04
CA ASP A 316 0.81 15.58 -26.31
C ASP A 316 1.25 14.29 -25.61
N GLY A 317 0.38 13.72 -24.76
CA GLY A 317 0.59 12.45 -24.09
C GLY A 317 0.82 11.29 -25.05
N LYS A 318 1.58 10.30 -24.59
CA LYS A 318 1.94 9.11 -25.37
C LYS A 318 1.67 7.84 -24.58
N VAL A 319 1.08 6.85 -25.24
CA VAL A 319 0.69 5.57 -24.63
C VAL A 319 1.17 4.42 -25.51
N TRP A 320 1.87 3.46 -24.92
CA TRP A 320 2.37 2.26 -25.61
C TRP A 320 1.92 1.00 -24.88
N ARG A 321 1.14 0.16 -25.58
CA ARG A 321 0.43 -0.99 -25.01
C ARG A 321 1.08 -2.31 -25.42
N TYR A 322 1.25 -3.24 -24.47
CA TYR A 322 1.88 -4.55 -24.63
C TYR A 322 0.89 -5.69 -24.35
N ASP A 323 -0.10 -5.89 -25.23
CA ASP A 323 -1.18 -6.90 -25.04
C ASP A 323 -0.68 -8.35 -25.02
N GLU A 324 0.54 -8.62 -25.50
CA GLU A 324 1.12 -9.96 -25.45
C GLU A 324 1.52 -10.37 -24.03
N VAL A 325 1.67 -9.42 -23.10
CA VAL A 325 1.91 -9.68 -21.68
C VAL A 325 0.57 -10.00 -21.01
N ASP A 326 0.26 -11.29 -20.99
CA ASP A 326 -0.99 -11.82 -20.44
C ASP A 326 -1.07 -11.61 -18.92
N ILE A 327 -2.04 -10.80 -18.46
CA ILE A 327 -2.27 -10.47 -17.05
C ILE A 327 -3.75 -10.57 -16.70
N ALA A 328 -4.07 -10.75 -15.42
CA ALA A 328 -5.44 -10.76 -14.91
C ALA A 328 -5.53 -9.99 -13.59
N ARG A 329 -6.43 -9.01 -13.53
CA ARG A 329 -6.72 -8.29 -12.27
C ARG A 329 -7.57 -9.14 -11.33
N GLU A 330 -7.46 -8.85 -10.04
CA GLU A 330 -8.44 -9.24 -9.03
C GLU A 330 -9.18 -7.98 -8.56
N GLU A 331 -10.52 -8.01 -8.57
CA GLU A 331 -11.30 -6.86 -8.12
C GLU A 331 -11.09 -6.59 -6.63
N GLY A 332 -10.79 -5.34 -6.29
CA GLY A 332 -10.54 -4.93 -4.93
C GLY A 332 -9.22 -5.43 -4.36
N VAL A 333 -8.26 -5.88 -5.17
CA VAL A 333 -6.90 -6.21 -4.71
C VAL A 333 -5.87 -5.62 -5.68
N PRO A 334 -5.01 -4.67 -5.25
CA PRO A 334 -4.02 -4.06 -6.14
C PRO A 334 -3.05 -5.07 -6.73
N SER A 335 -2.52 -4.76 -7.92
CA SER A 335 -1.54 -5.56 -8.65
C SER A 335 -0.24 -4.76 -8.82
N HIS A 336 0.48 -4.53 -7.72
CA HIS A 336 1.63 -3.62 -7.70
C HIS A 336 2.77 -4.09 -8.60
N MET A 337 3.64 -3.14 -8.94
CA MET A 337 4.82 -3.40 -9.75
C MET A 337 6.01 -2.69 -9.12
N ILE A 338 7.21 -3.18 -9.41
CA ILE A 338 8.46 -2.55 -8.96
C ILE A 338 9.51 -2.70 -10.05
N LEU A 339 10.20 -1.60 -10.38
CA LEU A 339 11.24 -1.56 -11.40
C LEU A 339 12.62 -1.67 -10.75
N ASP A 340 13.39 -2.66 -11.18
CA ASP A 340 14.85 -2.62 -11.05
C ASP A 340 15.39 -1.79 -12.21
N ASP A 341 15.72 -0.52 -11.94
CA ASP A 341 16.16 0.47 -12.91
C ASP A 341 17.56 0.15 -13.47
N GLU A 342 18.46 -0.41 -12.65
CA GLU A 342 19.80 -0.83 -13.04
C GLU A 342 19.74 -1.97 -14.08
N LEU A 343 18.84 -2.94 -13.87
CA LEU A 343 18.68 -4.08 -14.78
C LEU A 343 17.65 -3.85 -15.89
N GLY A 344 16.78 -2.86 -15.74
CA GLY A 344 15.65 -2.63 -16.64
C GLY A 344 14.62 -3.77 -16.59
N LEU A 345 14.35 -4.29 -15.39
CA LEU A 345 13.43 -5.41 -15.16
C LEU A 345 12.28 -4.96 -14.26
N LEU A 346 11.07 -4.96 -14.82
CA LEU A 346 9.83 -4.71 -14.10
C LEU A 346 9.28 -6.03 -13.57
N TYR A 347 9.09 -6.10 -12.25
CA TYR A 347 8.41 -7.21 -11.59
C TYR A 347 6.95 -6.82 -11.33
N ILE A 348 6.02 -7.72 -11.65
CA ILE A 348 4.59 -7.40 -11.70
C ILE A 348 3.83 -8.45 -10.91
N ALA A 349 3.10 -8.01 -9.88
CA ALA A 349 2.15 -8.87 -9.18
C ALA A 349 0.91 -9.11 -10.05
N ASP A 350 0.88 -10.23 -10.77
CA ASP A 350 -0.25 -10.62 -11.62
C ASP A 350 -1.30 -11.36 -10.76
N THR A 351 -2.00 -10.55 -9.95
CA THR A 351 -2.82 -11.00 -8.82
C THR A 351 -3.86 -12.05 -9.19
N GLY A 352 -4.63 -11.82 -10.25
CA GLY A 352 -5.70 -12.73 -10.70
C GLY A 352 -5.18 -14.07 -11.25
N ASN A 353 -3.91 -14.12 -11.65
CA ASN A 353 -3.23 -15.34 -12.12
C ASN A 353 -2.31 -15.97 -11.07
N GLN A 354 -2.25 -15.41 -9.84
CA GLN A 354 -1.50 -15.96 -8.71
C GLN A 354 0.00 -16.15 -9.01
N ARG A 355 0.61 -15.16 -9.68
CA ARG A 355 1.99 -15.24 -10.16
C ARG A 355 2.68 -13.88 -10.14
N ILE A 356 4.01 -13.90 -10.21
CA ILE A 356 4.83 -12.73 -10.53
C ILE A 356 5.36 -12.87 -11.95
N LEU A 357 5.18 -11.83 -12.76
CA LEU A 357 5.83 -11.70 -14.06
C LEU A 357 7.12 -10.89 -13.94
N LYS A 358 8.07 -11.18 -14.84
CA LYS A 358 9.27 -10.36 -15.04
C LYS A 358 9.27 -9.88 -16.48
N PHE A 359 9.37 -8.57 -16.67
CA PHE A 359 9.24 -7.89 -17.95
C PHE A 359 10.45 -6.98 -18.20
N ASN A 360 11.11 -7.10 -19.35
CA ASN A 360 12.22 -6.24 -19.72
C ASN A 360 11.69 -4.93 -20.34
N VAL A 361 11.84 -3.82 -19.62
CA VAL A 361 11.28 -2.51 -20.01
C VAL A 361 11.94 -1.89 -21.23
N ASN A 362 13.11 -2.39 -21.62
CA ASN A 362 13.86 -1.95 -22.79
C ASN A 362 13.55 -2.78 -24.05
N SER A 363 12.58 -3.70 -23.97
CA SER A 363 12.18 -4.58 -25.06
C SER A 363 10.87 -4.16 -25.73
N GLY A 364 10.49 -4.88 -26.78
CA GLY A 364 9.30 -4.59 -27.58
C GLY A 364 9.55 -3.62 -28.72
N ASN A 365 8.73 -3.74 -29.76
CA ASN A 365 8.81 -2.95 -30.96
C ASN A 365 7.45 -2.38 -31.30
N TYR A 366 7.44 -1.19 -31.89
CA TYR A 366 6.24 -0.63 -32.50
C TYR A 366 5.63 -1.63 -33.50
N SER A 367 4.33 -1.89 -33.36
CA SER A 367 3.55 -2.68 -34.32
C SER A 367 2.70 -1.78 -35.22
N TYR A 368 1.71 -1.09 -34.63
CA TYR A 368 0.77 -0.23 -35.36
C TYR A 368 0.11 0.80 -34.43
N ASP A 369 -0.51 1.82 -35.03
CA ASP A 369 -1.24 2.86 -34.33
C ASP A 369 -2.60 2.36 -33.82
N LEU A 370 -2.88 2.60 -32.54
CA LEU A 370 -4.18 2.45 -31.92
C LEU A 370 -5.01 3.71 -32.13
N THR A 371 -6.33 3.57 -32.00
CA THR A 371 -7.25 4.71 -32.04
C THR A 371 -7.60 5.10 -30.61
N PRO A 372 -7.21 6.31 -30.14
CA PRO A 372 -7.59 6.76 -28.81
C PRO A 372 -9.10 6.98 -28.75
N TYR A 373 -9.67 6.78 -27.56
CA TYR A 373 -11.06 7.06 -27.28
C TYR A 373 -11.18 8.14 -26.22
N GLY A 374 -12.14 9.05 -26.37
CA GLY A 374 -12.39 10.15 -25.43
C GLY A 374 -11.43 11.34 -25.55
N GLU A 375 -10.25 11.17 -26.16
CA GLU A 375 -9.21 12.20 -26.23
C GLU A 375 -8.32 12.12 -27.47
N SER A 376 -7.49 13.14 -27.68
CA SER A 376 -6.38 13.12 -28.64
C SER A 376 -5.10 12.79 -27.91
N LEU A 377 -4.18 12.07 -28.56
CA LEU A 377 -2.85 11.76 -28.06
C LEU A 377 -1.82 11.97 -29.17
N ALA A 378 -0.57 12.29 -28.80
CA ALA A 378 0.53 12.38 -29.75
C ALA A 378 0.89 11.00 -30.30
N GLU A 379 0.90 9.99 -29.42
CA GLU A 379 1.16 8.60 -29.77
C GLU A 379 0.22 7.68 -28.99
N TYR A 380 -0.39 6.72 -29.68
CA TYR A 380 -1.04 5.61 -29.04
C TYR A 380 -0.74 4.37 -29.85
N PHE A 381 0.19 3.53 -29.39
CA PHE A 381 0.70 2.40 -30.18
C PHE A 381 0.46 1.06 -29.51
N MET A 382 0.26 0.06 -30.36
CA MET A 382 0.43 -1.34 -29.99
C MET A 382 1.90 -1.72 -30.14
N MET A 383 2.44 -2.41 -29.14
CA MET A 383 3.80 -2.93 -29.09
C MET A 383 3.80 -4.46 -29.17
N GLU A 384 4.86 -5.03 -29.73
CA GLU A 384 5.01 -6.49 -29.90
C GLU A 384 6.47 -6.97 -29.76
N ASN A 385 6.66 -8.26 -29.53
CA ASN A 385 7.97 -8.91 -29.36
C ASN A 385 8.77 -8.36 -28.15
N ALA A 386 8.08 -8.06 -27.06
CA ALA A 386 8.67 -7.79 -25.76
C ALA A 386 9.15 -9.09 -25.09
N ASP A 387 10.18 -8.93 -24.27
CA ASP A 387 10.83 -10.00 -23.53
C ASP A 387 10.25 -10.05 -22.12
N TRP A 388 9.52 -11.12 -21.82
CA TRP A 388 8.85 -11.32 -20.54
C TRP A 388 8.69 -12.81 -20.23
N GLU A 389 8.62 -13.13 -18.95
CA GLU A 389 8.41 -14.50 -18.49
C GLU A 389 7.57 -14.56 -17.21
N ILE A 390 6.93 -15.72 -16.99
CA ILE A 390 6.39 -16.08 -15.68
C ILE A 390 7.58 -16.39 -14.78
N TYR A 391 7.79 -15.54 -13.78
CA TYR A 391 8.99 -15.59 -12.95
C TYR A 391 8.78 -16.42 -11.68
N ILE A 392 7.63 -16.24 -11.01
CA ILE A 392 7.21 -17.01 -9.83
C ILE A 392 5.75 -17.42 -10.03
N ASN A 393 5.40 -18.69 -9.84
CA ASN A 393 4.03 -19.20 -10.06
C ASN A 393 3.62 -20.34 -9.11
N GLN A 394 4.30 -20.46 -7.98
CA GLN A 394 4.00 -21.42 -6.92
C GLN A 394 4.01 -20.69 -5.58
N GLY A 395 3.16 -21.12 -4.65
CA GLY A 395 3.13 -20.56 -3.30
C GLY A 395 2.50 -19.16 -3.18
N LEU A 396 1.84 -18.66 -4.22
CA LEU A 396 1.09 -17.41 -4.21
C LEU A 396 -0.40 -17.71 -4.38
N ASP A 397 -1.26 -16.93 -3.74
CA ASP A 397 -2.73 -17.01 -3.87
C ASP A 397 -3.27 -15.69 -4.43
N LYS A 398 -3.01 -14.55 -3.78
CA LYS A 398 -3.33 -13.21 -4.30
C LYS A 398 -2.17 -12.24 -4.04
N PRO A 399 -1.04 -12.36 -4.76
CA PRO A 399 0.07 -11.42 -4.61
C PRO A 399 -0.42 -10.02 -4.95
N SER A 400 -0.23 -9.07 -4.04
CA SER A 400 -0.80 -7.72 -4.16
C SER A 400 0.26 -6.63 -4.16
N GLY A 401 1.03 -6.52 -3.08
CA GLY A 401 2.17 -5.61 -2.99
C GLY A 401 3.47 -6.32 -3.36
N ILE A 402 4.41 -5.57 -3.90
CA ILE A 402 5.74 -6.05 -4.28
C ILE A 402 6.74 -4.92 -4.08
N ASP A 403 7.91 -5.26 -3.53
CA ASP A 403 9.05 -4.35 -3.45
C ASP A 403 10.37 -5.14 -3.56
N ILE A 404 11.46 -4.44 -3.81
CA ILE A 404 12.78 -5.03 -4.05
C ILE A 404 13.87 -4.33 -3.24
N TYR A 405 14.80 -5.10 -2.69
CA TYR A 405 16.04 -4.57 -2.12
C TYR A 405 17.21 -5.47 -2.48
N ASN A 406 18.09 -4.94 -3.34
CA ASN A 406 19.16 -5.69 -3.99
C ASN A 406 18.62 -6.95 -4.68
N ASP A 407 18.99 -8.13 -4.20
CA ASP A 407 18.63 -9.44 -4.70
C ASP A 407 17.49 -10.11 -3.92
N ARG A 408 16.67 -9.31 -3.22
CA ARG A 408 15.48 -9.79 -2.50
C ARG A 408 14.22 -9.15 -3.06
N LEU A 409 13.35 -9.99 -3.57
CA LEU A 409 12.00 -9.61 -3.94
C LEU A 409 11.06 -9.96 -2.78
N VAL A 410 10.34 -8.98 -2.28
CA VAL A 410 9.43 -9.11 -1.14
C VAL A 410 8.00 -8.87 -1.62
N ILE A 411 7.11 -9.81 -1.33
CA ILE A 411 5.73 -9.82 -1.84
C ILE A 411 4.79 -9.91 -0.66
N SER A 412 3.78 -9.03 -0.59
CA SER A 412 2.63 -9.23 0.28
C SER A 412 1.54 -10.00 -0.47
N ASP A 413 1.06 -11.09 0.12
CA ASP A 413 -0.05 -11.88 -0.42
C ASP A 413 -1.34 -11.54 0.33
N TYR A 414 -2.28 -10.90 -0.38
CA TYR A 414 -3.53 -10.44 0.19
C TYR A 414 -4.34 -11.57 0.81
N ALA A 415 -4.45 -12.72 0.14
CA ALA A 415 -5.34 -13.80 0.56
C ALA A 415 -4.77 -14.52 1.80
N SER A 416 -3.49 -14.89 1.77
CA SER A 416 -2.87 -15.59 2.89
C SER A 416 -2.52 -14.67 4.07
N GLY A 417 -2.28 -13.38 3.80
CA GLY A 417 -1.74 -12.46 4.81
C GLY A 417 -0.24 -12.61 5.01
N ASP A 418 0.46 -13.39 4.17
CA ASP A 418 1.90 -13.58 4.29
C ASP A 418 2.67 -12.44 3.63
N ILE A 419 3.87 -12.17 4.16
CA ILE A 419 4.93 -11.46 3.46
C ILE A 419 6.00 -12.48 3.08
N ILE A 420 6.29 -12.61 1.79
CA ILE A 420 7.07 -13.71 1.20
C ILE A 420 8.36 -13.15 0.60
N PHE A 421 9.48 -13.78 0.91
CA PHE A 421 10.81 -13.35 0.48
C PHE A 421 11.36 -14.32 -0.56
N TYR A 422 11.85 -13.80 -1.67
CA TYR A 422 12.52 -14.57 -2.72
C TYR A 422 13.94 -14.06 -2.96
N ASP A 423 14.87 -14.99 -3.12
CA ASP A 423 16.20 -14.73 -3.70
C ASP A 423 16.08 -14.76 -5.22
N ILE A 424 16.40 -13.61 -5.83
CA ILE A 424 16.36 -13.39 -7.28
C ILE A 424 17.76 -13.30 -7.90
N SER A 425 18.83 -13.47 -7.12
CA SER A 425 20.21 -13.54 -7.63
C SER A 425 20.46 -14.80 -8.48
N ILE A 426 19.60 -15.80 -8.33
CA ILE A 426 19.64 -17.08 -9.01
C ILE A 426 18.42 -17.27 -9.92
N THR A 427 18.54 -18.19 -10.88
CA THR A 427 17.46 -18.50 -11.83
C THR A 427 17.25 -20.02 -11.90
N PRO A 428 16.06 -20.55 -11.59
CA PRO A 428 14.84 -19.82 -11.16
C PRO A 428 15.00 -19.18 -9.75
N PRO A 429 14.19 -18.16 -9.43
CA PRO A 429 14.18 -17.56 -8.09
C PRO A 429 13.76 -18.59 -7.04
N VAL A 430 14.22 -18.41 -5.80
CA VAL A 430 13.98 -19.35 -4.70
C VAL A 430 13.31 -18.63 -3.55
N GLU A 431 12.19 -19.18 -3.05
CA GLU A 431 11.55 -18.71 -1.82
C GLU A 431 12.49 -18.99 -0.63
N LEU A 432 12.79 -17.95 0.15
CA LEU A 432 13.62 -18.03 1.34
C LEU A 432 12.81 -18.29 2.60
N GLY A 433 11.61 -17.70 2.68
CA GLY A 433 10.73 -17.81 3.83
C GLY A 433 9.58 -16.81 3.80
N ARG A 434 8.78 -16.82 4.87
CA ARG A 434 7.56 -16.04 5.02
C ARG A 434 7.44 -15.45 6.41
N ILE A 435 6.77 -14.31 6.51
CA ILE A 435 6.23 -13.75 7.75
C ILE A 435 4.71 -13.90 7.71
N ASP A 436 4.15 -14.66 8.65
CA ASP A 436 2.70 -14.70 8.88
C ASP A 436 2.30 -13.46 9.69
N THR A 437 1.53 -12.56 9.09
CA THR A 437 1.05 -11.34 9.78
C THR A 437 -0.20 -11.58 10.62
N GLY A 438 -0.85 -12.74 10.48
CA GLY A 438 -2.11 -13.08 11.13
C GLY A 438 -3.36 -12.44 10.52
N VAL A 439 -3.25 -11.69 9.41
CA VAL A 439 -4.36 -10.95 8.78
C VAL A 439 -4.64 -11.36 7.32
N GLN A 440 -5.44 -12.41 7.15
CA GLN A 440 -5.88 -12.91 5.84
C GLN A 440 -6.88 -11.96 5.14
N ASN A 441 -6.86 -11.96 3.81
CA ASN A 441 -7.70 -11.14 2.92
C ASN A 441 -7.61 -9.65 3.24
N ASN A 442 -6.38 -9.14 3.44
CA ASN A 442 -6.24 -7.82 4.06
C ASN A 442 -4.99 -7.03 3.67
N ILE A 443 -3.82 -7.65 3.65
CA ILE A 443 -2.56 -6.97 3.33
C ILE A 443 -2.55 -6.55 1.85
N MET A 444 -2.19 -5.29 1.57
CA MET A 444 -2.07 -4.78 0.20
C MET A 444 -0.64 -4.24 -0.01
N GLY A 445 -0.47 -2.96 -0.38
CA GLY A 445 0.85 -2.37 -0.62
C GLY A 445 1.88 -2.66 0.47
N ILE A 446 3.12 -2.82 0.04
CA ILE A 446 4.31 -3.09 0.85
C ILE A 446 5.47 -2.21 0.36
N LYS A 447 6.27 -1.69 1.28
CA LYS A 447 7.49 -0.92 0.98
C LYS A 447 8.62 -1.26 1.94
N ILE A 448 9.84 -1.21 1.45
CA ILE A 448 11.10 -1.34 2.18
C ILE A 448 11.70 0.06 2.27
N ASP A 449 11.82 0.60 3.49
CA ASP A 449 12.38 1.94 3.66
C ASP A 449 13.92 1.95 3.52
N SER A 450 14.48 3.17 3.52
CA SER A 450 15.93 3.38 3.45
C SER A 450 16.74 2.80 4.63
N ASN A 451 16.07 2.40 5.72
CA ASN A 451 16.66 1.70 6.88
C ASN A 451 16.34 0.19 6.86
N GLN A 452 15.86 -0.33 5.72
CA GLN A 452 15.50 -1.74 5.52
C GLN A 452 14.37 -2.21 6.45
N LYS A 453 13.49 -1.28 6.88
CA LYS A 453 12.25 -1.63 7.56
C LYS A 453 11.16 -1.93 6.57
N ILE A 454 10.34 -2.93 6.86
CA ILE A 454 9.22 -3.33 6.00
C ILE A 454 7.95 -2.66 6.51
N TRP A 455 7.19 -2.07 5.60
CA TRP A 455 5.96 -1.36 5.87
C TRP A 455 4.87 -1.90 4.98
N TYR A 456 3.65 -2.06 5.49
CA TYR A 456 2.52 -2.47 4.69
C TYR A 456 1.23 -1.80 5.14
N VAL A 457 0.23 -1.79 4.26
CA VAL A 457 -1.12 -1.35 4.58
C VAL A 457 -2.05 -2.53 4.82
N ASN A 458 -2.88 -2.39 5.84
CA ASN A 458 -3.94 -3.31 6.21
C ASN A 458 -5.29 -2.66 5.87
N TYR A 459 -5.95 -3.20 4.84
CA TYR A 459 -7.13 -2.61 4.22
C TYR A 459 -8.34 -2.51 5.15
N LYS A 460 -8.68 -3.61 5.84
CA LYS A 460 -9.90 -3.76 6.64
C LYS A 460 -9.76 -3.13 8.02
N ASP A 461 -8.57 -3.20 8.62
CA ASP A 461 -8.33 -2.64 9.95
C ASP A 461 -7.86 -1.18 9.89
N ASN A 462 -7.86 -0.57 8.69
CA ASN A 462 -7.60 0.85 8.46
C ASN A 462 -6.27 1.31 9.09
N ASN A 463 -5.20 0.56 8.86
CA ASN A 463 -3.91 0.88 9.48
C ASN A 463 -2.72 0.64 8.57
N VAL A 464 -1.61 1.27 8.97
CA VAL A 464 -0.28 1.12 8.40
C VAL A 464 0.56 0.43 9.45
N ILE A 465 1.20 -0.67 9.07
CA ILE A 465 2.06 -1.46 9.96
C ILE A 465 3.49 -1.34 9.49
N ARG A 466 4.40 -1.15 10.46
CA ARG A 466 5.83 -1.37 10.26
C ARG A 466 6.25 -2.65 10.96
N ILE A 467 7.06 -3.44 10.29
CA ILE A 467 7.71 -4.61 10.84
C ILE A 467 9.14 -4.21 11.19
N ASP A 468 9.47 -4.35 12.46
CA ASP A 468 10.84 -4.31 12.95
C ASP A 468 11.27 -5.75 13.27
N TYR A 469 12.44 -6.18 12.83
CA TYR A 469 13.03 -7.42 13.34
C TYR A 469 13.85 -7.12 14.60
N SER A 470 13.84 -8.06 15.53
CA SER A 470 14.77 -8.09 16.66
C SER A 470 15.43 -9.45 16.72
N LEU A 471 16.76 -9.46 16.73
CA LEU A 471 17.52 -10.66 17.03
C LEU A 471 17.52 -10.81 18.55
N ILE A 472 16.84 -11.85 19.06
CA ILE A 472 16.96 -12.17 20.49
C ILE A 472 18.31 -12.83 20.68
N HIS A 473 19.21 -12.13 21.38
CA HIS A 473 20.56 -12.61 21.62
C HIS A 473 20.52 -13.93 22.42
N GLY A 474 20.90 -15.02 21.76
CA GLY A 474 20.86 -16.38 22.32
C GLY A 474 19.68 -17.25 21.88
N ASP A 475 18.73 -16.72 21.10
CA ASP A 475 17.69 -17.52 20.44
C ASP A 475 18.27 -18.14 19.16
N ILE A 476 18.89 -19.30 19.31
CA ILE A 476 19.65 -20.00 18.26
C ILE A 476 18.72 -20.77 17.33
N ASN A 477 17.61 -21.28 17.85
CA ASN A 477 16.66 -22.06 17.07
C ASN A 477 15.50 -21.23 16.50
N SER A 478 15.50 -19.91 16.74
CA SER A 478 14.50 -18.95 16.27
C SER A 478 13.07 -19.31 16.71
N ASP A 479 12.91 -19.90 17.90
CA ASP A 479 11.60 -20.27 18.43
C ASP A 479 10.96 -19.17 19.30
N GLY A 480 11.69 -18.07 19.53
CA GLY A 480 11.25 -16.92 20.31
C GLY A 480 11.65 -16.96 21.78
N ASP A 481 12.16 -18.09 22.28
CA ASP A 481 12.49 -18.31 23.69
C ASP A 481 13.96 -18.71 23.87
N VAL A 482 14.77 -17.90 24.58
CA VAL A 482 16.16 -18.29 24.91
C VAL A 482 16.18 -19.34 26.03
N ASN A 483 16.36 -20.61 25.66
CA ASN A 483 16.24 -21.75 26.54
C ASN A 483 17.23 -22.90 26.23
N VAL A 484 17.06 -24.05 26.89
CA VAL A 484 17.98 -25.19 26.74
C VAL A 484 17.98 -25.78 25.33
N ASN A 485 16.91 -25.59 24.55
CA ASN A 485 16.84 -26.04 23.16
C ASN A 485 17.83 -25.28 22.28
N ASP A 486 18.09 -23.99 22.55
CA ASP A 486 19.13 -23.20 21.88
C ASP A 486 20.52 -23.75 22.14
N VAL A 487 20.79 -24.15 23.39
CA VAL A 487 22.04 -24.79 23.78
C VAL A 487 22.24 -26.08 23.01
N VAL A 488 21.18 -26.89 22.87
CA VAL A 488 21.23 -28.14 22.12
C VAL A 488 21.50 -27.87 20.64
N THR A 489 20.86 -26.86 20.06
CA THR A 489 21.05 -26.46 18.65
C THR A 489 22.48 -25.98 18.40
N LEU A 490 23.00 -25.09 19.25
CA LEU A 490 24.38 -24.59 19.16
C LEU A 490 25.42 -25.70 19.35
N VAL A 491 25.22 -26.60 20.32
CA VAL A 491 26.11 -27.76 20.51
C VAL A 491 26.08 -28.70 19.30
N ASN A 492 24.90 -28.96 18.73
CA ASN A 492 24.78 -29.78 17.53
C ASN A 492 25.48 -29.14 16.32
N TYR A 493 25.39 -27.82 16.17
CA TYR A 493 26.10 -27.07 15.16
C TYR A 493 27.63 -27.25 15.29
N ILE A 494 28.17 -27.02 16.51
CA ILE A 494 29.61 -27.17 16.81
C ILE A 494 30.09 -28.61 16.55
N LEU A 495 29.31 -29.61 16.95
CA LEU A 495 29.69 -31.02 16.82
C LEU A 495 29.65 -31.54 15.37
N ASN A 496 28.82 -30.94 14.52
CA ASN A 496 28.64 -31.38 13.14
C ASN A 496 29.50 -30.60 12.13
N PHE A 497 30.39 -29.71 12.57
CA PHE A 497 31.19 -28.82 11.71
C PHE A 497 30.30 -28.13 10.66
N GLY A 498 29.30 -27.36 11.10
CA GLY A 498 28.46 -26.59 10.19
C GLY A 498 29.32 -25.71 9.28
N ASP A 499 29.25 -25.94 7.96
CA ASP A 499 30.06 -25.25 6.95
C ASP A 499 29.58 -23.79 6.68
N SER A 500 28.67 -23.26 7.50
CA SER A 500 28.10 -21.91 7.33
C SER A 500 28.14 -21.14 8.64
N GLU A 501 29.15 -20.27 8.80
CA GLU A 501 29.20 -19.27 9.86
C GLU A 501 27.92 -18.41 9.78
N SER A 502 27.03 -18.59 10.74
CA SER A 502 25.83 -17.77 10.88
C SER A 502 25.99 -16.94 12.14
N ILE A 503 25.77 -15.63 11.99
CA ILE A 503 26.02 -14.61 13.01
C ILE A 503 25.29 -14.88 14.33
N ILE A 504 24.19 -15.64 14.28
CA ILE A 504 23.41 -15.98 15.49
C ILE A 504 24.11 -17.01 16.38
N TYR A 505 25.04 -17.83 15.85
CA TYR A 505 25.74 -18.86 16.63
C TYR A 505 26.99 -18.33 17.34
N ASP A 506 27.52 -17.19 16.92
CA ASP A 506 28.64 -16.50 17.56
C ASP A 506 28.10 -15.58 18.67
N ILE A 507 27.85 -16.17 19.84
CA ILE A 507 27.16 -15.51 20.95
C ILE A 507 28.08 -14.51 21.67
N ASN A 508 29.38 -14.58 21.45
CA ASN A 508 30.34 -13.66 22.05
C ASN A 508 31.01 -12.70 21.06
N ASP A 509 30.56 -12.68 19.80
CA ASP A 509 31.05 -11.85 18.70
C ASP A 509 32.59 -11.94 18.52
N ASP A 510 33.17 -13.14 18.67
CA ASP A 510 34.62 -13.36 18.54
C ASP A 510 35.07 -13.92 17.18
N ASP A 511 34.13 -14.02 16.24
CA ASP A 511 34.24 -14.64 14.92
C ASP A 511 34.51 -16.16 14.96
N ASN A 512 34.41 -16.83 16.12
CA ASN A 512 34.60 -18.28 16.23
C ASN A 512 33.48 -18.97 17.00
N VAL A 513 32.60 -19.67 16.29
CA VAL A 513 31.58 -20.51 16.93
C VAL A 513 32.20 -21.75 17.58
N ASN A 514 32.26 -21.76 18.92
CA ASN A 514 32.87 -22.81 19.71
C ASN A 514 32.19 -23.00 21.09
N VAL A 515 32.83 -23.77 21.98
CA VAL A 515 32.28 -24.06 23.30
C VAL A 515 32.11 -22.82 24.19
N ILE A 516 32.82 -21.72 23.89
CA ILE A 516 32.70 -20.46 24.62
C ILE A 516 31.32 -19.83 24.35
N ASP A 517 30.80 -19.91 23.13
CA ASP A 517 29.43 -19.48 22.78
C ASP A 517 28.38 -20.25 23.56
N VAL A 518 28.59 -21.56 23.72
CA VAL A 518 27.70 -22.40 24.55
C VAL A 518 27.70 -21.93 26.00
N VAL A 519 28.86 -21.57 26.55
CA VAL A 519 28.96 -21.05 27.92
C VAL A 519 28.26 -19.69 28.03
N GLN A 520 28.43 -18.81 27.04
CA GLN A 520 27.81 -17.50 27.01
C GLN A 520 26.28 -17.61 26.86
N LEU A 521 25.80 -18.52 26.04
CA LEU A 521 24.38 -18.82 25.89
C LEU A 521 23.76 -19.35 27.19
N VAL A 522 24.42 -20.31 27.86
CA VAL A 522 23.98 -20.78 29.18
C VAL A 522 24.00 -19.64 30.20
N HIS A 523 24.95 -18.71 30.12
CA HIS A 523 24.96 -17.53 30.98
C HIS A 523 23.75 -16.63 30.73
N ILE A 524 23.36 -16.41 29.47
CA ILE A 524 22.17 -15.64 29.13
C ILE A 524 20.91 -16.31 29.72
N ILE A 525 20.74 -17.61 29.53
CA ILE A 525 19.59 -18.38 30.04
C ILE A 525 19.48 -18.32 31.57
N LEU A 526 20.61 -18.29 32.28
CA LEU A 526 20.62 -18.30 33.75
C LEU A 526 20.44 -16.92 34.39
N ASN A 527 20.58 -15.83 33.62
CA ASN A 527 20.48 -14.45 34.12
C ASN A 527 19.28 -13.66 33.59
N ASN A 528 18.56 -14.20 32.61
CA ASN A 528 17.18 -13.85 32.32
C ASN A 528 16.23 -14.56 33.30
#